data_AF-A0A8J4PLN0-F1
#
_entry.id   AF-A0A8J4PLN0-F1
#
_cell.length_a   1.000
_cell.length_b   1.000
_cell.length_c   1.000
_cell.angle_alpha   90.00
_cell.angle_beta   90.00
_cell.angle_gamma   90.00
#
_symmetry.space_group_name_H-M   'P 1'
#
loop_
_entity.id
_entity.type
_entity.pdbx_description
1 polymer ?
#
loop_
_entity_poly.entity_id
_entity_poly.type
_entity_poly.pdbx_seq_one_letter_code
_entity_poly.pdbx_strand_id
1 'polypeptide(L)'
;MTKEKVVVVEDDDEDEIESVKGPTRSSPFHLLGAFCFITAIIAGVICCLVSTLISGISSETRGYIFFATFATFLLLLFFCLCCTYYLGASREAWETPDFTDVRWNFTNLVAMAGLFVEFIQICSFSFNEKFGPYVGSYIFRYFNHVATPYPEGQYFDVAYWVMFVVAFSPYIFVIAIRILIYMYGIKRGADSAAGVVERYQDNIYSVLWFLVNTLYFPVITMMIAGTNCTFSNSGPIDGSEPTLDADKSIVCLQGRHIAFLVCTMVALIIYYPAASFAQSQTQNISDIKFKPKVVFVMLQGKFLMGALCVSFGNKKYEVYLATVVCINFFFLVLNIVFQPCLLPWVNRLRTIFFSLSFWASIVLVISHGLYYPLLEGESKHILPLILLLVGWAIIVAFLVIFFAGHFKMREFLMEKVFRRGSSDNNNNNNIKSEREMEEVSNQSSSPRKSYISNNNNNNTQISNNNNNNNTNSNNSDIESAASTPLPNQSMSVSHTNSTLGEN
;
A
#
# COMPACT_ATOMS: atom_id res chain seq x y z
N MET A 1 -32.25 -52.73 -41.63
CA MET A 1 -32.63 -52.37 -40.24
C MET A 1 -31.42 -51.72 -39.59
N THR A 2 -31.35 -50.40 -39.68
CA THR A 2 -30.32 -49.56 -39.08
C THR A 2 -31.07 -48.57 -38.20
N LYS A 3 -30.84 -48.64 -36.89
CA LYS A 3 -31.43 -47.69 -35.92
C LYS A 3 -30.63 -46.40 -35.98
N GLU A 4 -31.26 -45.38 -36.55
CA GLU A 4 -30.77 -44.01 -36.58
C GLU A 4 -30.83 -43.44 -35.16
N LYS A 5 -29.68 -43.03 -34.63
CA LYS A 5 -29.54 -42.44 -33.31
C LYS A 5 -29.80 -40.94 -33.47
N VAL A 6 -30.98 -40.48 -33.04
CA VAL A 6 -31.30 -39.06 -32.94
C VAL A 6 -30.46 -38.48 -31.82
N VAL A 7 -29.45 -37.69 -32.18
CA VAL A 7 -28.69 -36.85 -31.26
C VAL A 7 -29.53 -35.59 -31.05
N VAL A 8 -30.12 -35.48 -29.87
CA VAL A 8 -30.72 -34.24 -29.39
C VAL A 8 -29.55 -33.37 -28.96
N VAL A 9 -29.27 -32.34 -29.75
CA VAL A 9 -28.43 -31.21 -29.35
C VAL A 9 -29.37 -30.33 -28.51
N GLU A 10 -29.16 -30.31 -27.20
CA GLU A 10 -29.75 -29.29 -26.34
C GLU A 10 -28.95 -28.01 -26.58
N ASP A 11 -29.60 -27.00 -27.15
CA ASP A 11 -29.05 -25.66 -27.34
C ASP A 11 -28.93 -24.99 -25.95
N ASP A 12 -27.77 -25.14 -25.31
CA ASP A 12 -27.34 -24.42 -24.11
C ASP A 12 -27.03 -22.93 -24.44
N ASP A 13 -28.06 -22.19 -24.87
CA ASP A 13 -27.97 -20.79 -25.30
C ASP A 13 -28.26 -19.78 -24.16
N GLU A 14 -28.15 -20.15 -22.87
CA GLU A 14 -28.45 -19.23 -21.75
C GLU A 14 -27.32 -18.98 -20.73
N ASP A 15 -26.08 -19.36 -21.02
CA ASP A 15 -24.91 -18.80 -20.32
C ASP A 15 -24.29 -17.69 -21.17
N GLU A 16 -25.06 -16.62 -21.37
CA GLU A 16 -24.53 -15.33 -21.80
C GLU A 16 -23.63 -14.82 -20.66
N ILE A 17 -22.39 -15.32 -20.62
CA ILE A 17 -21.29 -14.73 -19.85
C ILE A 17 -21.33 -13.27 -20.22
N GLU A 18 -21.83 -12.46 -19.28
CA GLU A 18 -22.10 -11.04 -19.41
C GLU A 18 -20.92 -10.41 -20.14
N SER A 19 -21.08 -10.29 -21.48
CA SER A 19 -19.96 -9.97 -22.33
C SER A 19 -19.57 -8.57 -21.90
N VAL A 20 -18.37 -8.47 -21.33
CA VAL A 20 -17.74 -7.24 -20.85
C VAL A 20 -18.14 -6.15 -21.83
N LYS A 21 -19.13 -5.33 -21.44
CA LYS A 21 -19.82 -4.37 -22.31
C LYS A 21 -18.76 -3.74 -23.20
N GLY A 22 -18.86 -4.02 -24.51
CA GLY A 22 -17.91 -3.52 -25.50
C GLY A 22 -17.64 -2.03 -25.26
N PRO A 23 -16.39 -1.56 -25.49
CA PRO A 23 -15.88 -0.30 -24.95
C PRO A 23 -16.87 0.81 -25.22
N THR A 24 -17.58 1.23 -24.17
CA THR A 24 -18.54 2.32 -24.24
C THR A 24 -17.77 3.55 -24.68
N ARG A 25 -17.98 3.94 -25.95
CA ARG A 25 -17.61 5.20 -26.61
C ARG A 25 -16.50 5.94 -25.85
N SER A 26 -15.24 5.64 -26.19
CA SER A 26 -14.02 6.13 -25.54
C SER A 26 -14.23 7.53 -24.96
N SER A 27 -14.44 7.61 -23.63
CA SER A 27 -14.76 8.89 -23.03
C SER A 27 -13.58 9.85 -23.25
N PRO A 28 -13.83 11.17 -23.40
CA PRO A 28 -12.80 12.15 -23.71
C PRO A 28 -11.61 12.13 -22.73
N PHE A 29 -11.83 11.65 -21.51
CA PHE A 29 -10.78 11.48 -20.51
C PHE A 29 -9.73 10.41 -20.89
N HIS A 30 -10.06 9.42 -21.72
CA HIS A 30 -9.11 8.39 -22.15
C HIS A 30 -8.08 8.97 -23.11
N LEU A 31 -8.55 9.76 -24.08
CA LEU A 31 -7.68 10.48 -25.00
C LEU A 31 -6.80 11.48 -24.24
N LEU A 32 -7.39 12.21 -23.27
CA LEU A 32 -6.65 13.16 -22.44
C LEU A 32 -5.58 12.47 -21.58
N GLY A 33 -5.92 11.35 -20.93
CA GLY A 33 -4.96 10.58 -20.14
C GLY A 33 -3.79 10.06 -20.98
N ALA A 34 -4.09 9.49 -22.17
CA ALA A 34 -3.06 9.04 -23.10
C ALA A 34 -2.18 10.20 -23.60
N PHE A 35 -2.78 11.36 -23.90
CA PHE A 35 -2.05 12.56 -24.28
C PHE A 35 -1.12 13.06 -23.16
N CYS A 36 -1.62 13.12 -21.92
CA CYS A 36 -0.80 13.46 -20.75
C CYS A 36 0.36 12.48 -20.56
N PHE A 37 0.12 11.18 -20.75
CA PHE A 37 1.16 10.15 -20.66
C PHE A 37 2.26 10.32 -21.71
N ILE A 38 1.88 10.49 -22.99
CA ILE A 38 2.84 10.72 -24.08
C ILE A 38 3.64 12.00 -23.83
N THR A 39 2.97 13.07 -23.40
CA THR A 39 3.62 14.34 -23.08
C THR A 39 4.56 14.19 -21.88
N ALA A 40 4.20 13.38 -20.88
CA ALA A 40 5.08 13.06 -19.76
C ALA A 40 6.35 12.34 -20.24
N ILE A 41 6.23 11.35 -21.12
CA ILE A 41 7.41 10.66 -21.71
C ILE A 41 8.30 11.67 -22.43
N ILE A 42 7.72 12.54 -23.27
CA ILE A 42 8.47 13.58 -23.98
C ILE A 42 9.17 14.52 -22.99
N ALA A 43 8.46 14.98 -21.95
CA ALA A 43 9.04 15.83 -20.90
C ALA A 43 10.18 15.12 -20.15
N GLY A 44 10.05 13.83 -19.85
CA GLY A 44 11.11 13.01 -19.24
C GLY A 44 12.33 12.86 -20.14
N VAL A 45 12.14 12.65 -21.44
CA VAL A 45 13.23 12.61 -22.44
C VAL A 45 13.92 13.97 -22.53
N ILE A 46 13.16 15.07 -22.63
CA ILE A 46 13.71 16.43 -22.64
C ILE A 46 14.51 16.66 -21.35
N CYS A 47 13.96 16.32 -20.19
CA CYS A 47 14.62 16.45 -18.89
C CYS A 47 15.98 15.74 -18.85
N CYS A 48 16.07 14.51 -19.40
CA CYS A 48 17.35 13.79 -19.51
C CYS A 48 18.31 14.47 -20.50
N LEU A 49 17.78 15.01 -21.61
CA LEU A 49 18.57 15.67 -22.66
C LEU A 49 19.03 17.10 -22.30
N VAL A 50 18.47 17.74 -21.27
CA VAL A 50 18.96 19.04 -20.75
C VAL A 50 20.43 18.94 -20.33
N SER A 51 20.85 17.76 -19.89
CA SER A 51 22.26 17.49 -19.58
C SER A 51 23.16 17.50 -20.83
N THR A 52 22.67 17.04 -21.99
CA THR A 52 23.52 16.80 -23.16
C THR A 52 23.39 17.84 -24.28
N LEU A 53 22.21 18.45 -24.46
CA LEU A 53 21.91 19.29 -25.63
C LEU A 53 22.27 20.77 -25.46
N ILE A 54 22.42 21.23 -24.21
CA ILE A 54 22.63 22.65 -23.91
C ILE A 54 24.08 22.88 -23.52
N SER A 55 24.99 22.85 -24.50
CA SER A 55 26.38 23.28 -24.34
C SER A 55 26.47 24.79 -24.49
N GLY A 56 27.05 25.50 -23.51
CA GLY A 56 27.31 26.95 -23.58
C GLY A 56 26.41 27.83 -22.71
N ILE A 57 25.47 27.25 -21.96
CA ILE A 57 24.66 27.97 -20.97
C ILE A 57 25.24 27.74 -19.56
N SER A 58 25.09 28.72 -18.67
CA SER A 58 25.50 28.60 -17.27
C SER A 58 24.85 27.39 -16.58
N SER A 59 25.57 26.79 -15.64
CA SER A 59 25.11 25.62 -14.88
C SER A 59 23.79 25.86 -14.15
N GLU A 60 23.61 27.08 -13.63
CA GLU A 60 22.41 27.52 -12.92
C GLU A 60 21.17 27.49 -13.82
N THR A 61 21.25 28.08 -15.02
CA THR A 61 20.12 28.06 -15.97
C THR A 61 19.78 26.64 -16.42
N ARG A 62 20.78 25.77 -16.62
CA ARG A 62 20.55 24.35 -16.89
C ARG A 62 19.79 23.67 -15.76
N GLY A 63 20.14 23.97 -14.50
CA GLY A 63 19.43 23.50 -13.32
C GLY A 63 17.97 23.93 -13.28
N TYR A 64 17.68 25.20 -13.56
CA TYR A 64 16.30 25.69 -13.61
C TYR A 64 15.47 25.04 -14.71
N ILE A 65 16.04 24.87 -15.91
CA ILE A 65 15.36 24.17 -17.01
C ILE A 65 15.10 22.71 -16.63
N PHE A 66 16.08 22.04 -16.02
CA PHE A 66 15.92 20.68 -15.50
C PHE A 66 14.79 20.58 -14.47
N PHE A 67 14.77 21.45 -13.45
CA PHE A 67 13.70 21.41 -12.45
C PHE A 67 12.33 21.72 -13.03
N ALA A 68 12.22 22.69 -13.94
CA ALA A 68 10.96 23.03 -14.59
C ALA A 68 10.43 21.85 -15.44
N THR A 69 11.31 21.19 -16.20
CA THR A 69 10.95 20.02 -17.02
C THR A 69 10.61 18.80 -16.16
N PHE A 70 11.35 18.55 -15.07
CA PHE A 70 11.06 17.49 -14.12
C PHE A 70 9.72 17.72 -13.37
N ALA A 71 9.46 18.94 -12.90
CA ALA A 71 8.17 19.28 -12.29
C ALA A 71 7.01 19.11 -13.29
N THR A 72 7.20 19.54 -14.54
CA THR A 72 6.23 19.34 -15.63
C THR A 72 5.97 17.85 -15.87
N PHE A 73 7.02 17.04 -15.91
CA PHE A 73 6.92 15.59 -16.01
C PHE A 73 6.08 14.97 -14.89
N LEU A 74 6.34 15.33 -13.62
CA LEU A 74 5.58 14.82 -12.48
C LEU A 74 4.11 15.25 -12.52
N LEU A 75 3.83 16.50 -12.89
CA LEU A 75 2.46 17.00 -13.04
C LEU A 75 1.70 16.27 -14.15
N LEU A 76 2.35 16.02 -15.30
CA LEU A 76 1.74 15.28 -16.40
C LEU A 76 1.45 13.83 -16.03
N LEU A 77 2.35 13.17 -15.30
CA LEU A 77 2.09 11.83 -14.75
C LEU A 77 0.92 11.84 -13.74
N PHE A 78 0.88 12.83 -12.85
CA PHE A 78 -0.24 13.01 -11.92
C PHE A 78 -1.58 13.19 -12.66
N PHE A 79 -1.62 14.07 -13.68
CA PHE A 79 -2.82 14.29 -14.48
C PHE A 79 -3.22 13.05 -15.28
N CYS A 80 -2.25 12.33 -15.85
CA CYS A 80 -2.48 11.06 -16.51
C CYS A 80 -3.20 10.09 -15.56
N LEU A 81 -2.69 9.92 -14.32
CA LEU A 81 -3.31 9.03 -13.35
C LEU A 81 -4.70 9.48 -12.93
N CYS A 82 -4.91 10.79 -12.75
CA CYS A 82 -6.24 11.31 -12.45
C CYS A 82 -7.23 11.00 -13.57
N CYS A 83 -6.83 11.15 -14.83
CA CYS A 83 -7.67 10.84 -15.99
C CYS A 83 -7.95 9.34 -16.10
N THR A 84 -6.92 8.50 -16.00
CA THR A 84 -7.07 7.04 -16.07
C THR A 84 -7.89 6.50 -14.90
N TYR A 85 -7.72 7.06 -13.71
CA TYR A 85 -8.49 6.66 -12.54
C TYR A 85 -9.96 7.09 -12.64
N TYR A 86 -10.25 8.30 -13.16
CA TYR A 86 -11.61 8.75 -13.43
C TYR A 86 -12.36 7.82 -14.40
N LEU A 87 -11.63 7.24 -15.36
CA LEU A 87 -12.16 6.25 -16.31
C LEU A 87 -12.32 4.85 -15.72
N GLY A 88 -11.34 4.41 -14.94
CA GLY A 88 -11.25 3.05 -14.41
C GLY A 88 -12.08 2.81 -13.14
N ALA A 89 -12.50 3.87 -12.45
CA ALA A 89 -13.41 3.78 -11.31
C ALA A 89 -14.85 3.56 -11.81
N SER A 90 -15.15 2.34 -12.27
CA SER A 90 -16.52 1.88 -12.47
C SER A 90 -17.34 2.15 -11.19
N ARG A 91 -18.57 2.63 -11.39
CA ARG A 91 -19.44 3.17 -10.33
C ARG A 91 -19.95 2.12 -9.33
N GLU A 92 -19.69 0.82 -9.52
CA GLU A 92 -20.63 -0.21 -9.07
C GLU A 92 -20.06 -1.37 -8.23
N ALA A 93 -18.78 -1.36 -7.82
CA ALA A 93 -18.20 -2.54 -7.16
C ALA A 93 -18.21 -2.56 -5.61
N TRP A 94 -19.21 -1.94 -4.96
CA TRP A 94 -19.31 -2.04 -3.48
C TRP A 94 -20.71 -2.42 -3.05
N GLU A 95 -20.93 -3.72 -2.89
CA GLU A 95 -21.94 -4.18 -1.93
C GLU A 95 -21.46 -3.79 -0.53
N THR A 96 -22.29 -3.04 0.19
CA THR A 96 -22.05 -2.79 1.61
C THR A 96 -22.08 -4.13 2.33
N PRO A 97 -21.01 -4.56 3.02
CA PRO A 97 -21.02 -5.84 3.70
C PRO A 97 -22.13 -5.84 4.75
N ASP A 98 -23.00 -6.84 4.71
CA ASP A 98 -24.08 -7.03 5.70
C ASP A 98 -23.55 -7.33 7.11
N PHE A 99 -22.29 -7.77 7.20
CA PHE A 99 -21.65 -8.17 8.45
C PHE A 99 -20.53 -7.20 8.85
N THR A 100 -20.54 -6.80 10.12
CA THR A 100 -19.50 -5.94 10.72
C THR A 100 -18.26 -6.70 11.19
N ASP A 101 -18.31 -8.03 11.20
CA ASP A 101 -17.25 -8.89 11.70
C ASP A 101 -16.24 -9.23 10.61
N VAL A 102 -14.96 -9.07 10.94
CA VAL A 102 -13.84 -9.39 10.05
C VAL A 102 -13.37 -10.81 10.32
N ARG A 103 -13.31 -11.64 9.28
CA ARG A 103 -12.72 -12.97 9.40
C ARG A 103 -11.21 -12.85 9.37
N TRP A 104 -10.51 -13.25 10.42
CA TRP A 104 -9.05 -13.18 10.45
C TRP A 104 -8.41 -14.27 9.56
N ASN A 105 -8.33 -13.97 8.27
CA ASN A 105 -7.57 -14.73 7.27
C ASN A 105 -6.26 -13.98 6.93
N PHE A 106 -5.40 -14.63 6.14
CA PHE A 106 -4.14 -14.05 5.71
C PHE A 106 -4.32 -12.68 5.03
N THR A 107 -5.29 -12.55 4.14
CA THR A 107 -5.62 -11.31 3.43
C THR A 107 -5.93 -10.14 4.37
N ASN A 108 -6.79 -10.35 5.38
CA ASN A 108 -7.16 -9.30 6.34
C ASN A 108 -6.02 -8.97 7.30
N LEU A 109 -5.19 -9.95 7.67
CA LEU A 109 -3.97 -9.72 8.46
C LEU A 109 -2.97 -8.86 7.68
N VAL A 110 -2.78 -9.16 6.39
CA VAL A 110 -1.93 -8.38 5.49
C VAL A 110 -2.47 -6.96 5.28
N ALA A 111 -3.80 -6.81 5.09
CA ALA A 111 -4.45 -5.50 5.01
C ALA A 111 -4.21 -4.66 6.27
N MET A 112 -4.34 -5.28 7.44
CA MET A 112 -4.08 -4.64 8.73
C MET A 112 -2.60 -4.25 8.90
N ALA A 113 -1.67 -5.14 8.55
CA ALA A 113 -0.24 -4.83 8.54
C ALA A 113 0.08 -3.64 7.63
N GLY A 114 -0.56 -3.56 6.46
CA GLY A 114 -0.43 -2.42 5.55
C GLY A 114 -0.85 -1.09 6.16
N LEU A 115 -1.87 -1.06 7.03
CA LEU A 115 -2.27 0.16 7.75
C LEU A 115 -1.20 0.61 8.75
N PHE A 116 -0.58 -0.33 9.46
CA PHE A 116 0.53 -0.01 10.37
C PHE A 116 1.76 0.50 9.61
N VAL A 117 2.10 -0.14 8.49
CA VAL A 117 3.20 0.31 7.63
C VAL A 117 2.94 1.70 7.08
N GLU A 118 1.72 1.98 6.63
CA GLU A 118 1.31 3.32 6.18
C GLU A 118 1.51 4.37 7.28
N PHE A 119 1.08 4.08 8.51
CA PHE A 119 1.29 4.95 9.66
C PHE A 119 2.79 5.23 9.89
N ILE A 120 3.61 4.18 9.90
CA ILE A 120 5.06 4.30 10.12
C ILE A 120 5.70 5.17 9.03
N GLN A 121 5.37 4.92 7.76
CA GLN A 121 5.90 5.69 6.62
C GLN A 121 5.55 7.17 6.75
N ILE A 122 4.29 7.50 7.00
CA ILE A 122 3.84 8.90 7.11
C ILE A 122 4.45 9.58 8.33
N CYS A 123 4.54 8.87 9.46
CA CYS A 123 5.12 9.39 10.68
C CYS A 123 6.63 9.60 10.57
N SER A 124 7.34 8.83 9.72
CA SER A 124 8.80 8.90 9.61
C SER A 124 9.35 10.27 9.23
N PHE A 125 8.62 11.03 8.40
CA PHE A 125 9.00 12.40 8.01
C PHE A 125 9.13 13.36 9.19
N SER A 126 8.44 13.06 10.30
CA SER A 126 8.49 13.86 11.52
C SER A 126 9.76 13.61 12.35
N PHE A 127 10.58 12.60 12.00
CA PHE A 127 11.79 12.19 12.73
C PHE A 127 13.09 12.55 12.00
N ASN A 128 13.07 13.55 11.14
CA ASN A 128 14.26 14.00 10.42
C ASN A 128 15.23 14.74 11.35
N GLU A 129 16.39 14.13 11.59
CA GLU A 129 17.42 14.66 12.50
C GLU A 129 17.95 16.03 12.10
N LYS A 130 17.96 16.36 10.80
CA LYS A 130 18.44 17.66 10.31
C LYS A 130 17.56 18.82 10.78
N PHE A 131 16.29 18.55 11.13
CA PHE A 131 15.31 19.58 11.49
C PHE A 131 14.89 19.55 12.97
N GLY A 132 15.21 18.49 13.69
CA GLY A 132 14.88 18.37 15.11
C GLY A 132 15.42 17.07 15.69
N PRO A 133 16.45 17.09 16.55
CA PRO A 133 17.00 15.87 17.12
C PRO A 133 16.08 15.36 18.24
N TYR A 134 15.56 14.14 18.09
CA TYR A 134 14.89 13.41 19.17
C TYR A 134 15.94 12.69 20.03
N VAL A 135 16.72 13.47 20.77
CA VAL A 135 17.80 12.94 21.61
C VAL A 135 17.21 12.07 22.73
N GLY A 136 17.68 10.82 22.86
CA GLY A 136 17.22 9.87 23.88
C GLY A 136 16.58 8.58 23.34
N SER A 137 16.34 8.48 22.03
CA SER A 137 15.90 7.24 21.39
C SER A 137 16.62 7.02 20.07
N TYR A 138 17.60 6.11 20.09
CA TYR A 138 18.29 5.66 18.87
C TYR A 138 17.30 5.06 17.86
N ILE A 139 16.19 4.48 18.33
CA ILE A 139 15.18 3.84 17.50
C ILE A 139 14.49 4.86 16.56
N PHE A 140 14.14 6.06 17.04
CA PHE A 140 13.46 7.07 16.23
C PHE A 140 14.33 7.64 15.10
N ARG A 141 15.66 7.62 15.28
CA ARG A 141 16.61 7.94 14.21
C ARG A 141 16.48 6.99 13.03
N TYR A 142 16.39 5.69 13.28
CA TYR A 142 16.21 4.70 12.20
C TYR A 142 14.83 4.79 11.55
N PHE A 143 13.82 5.19 12.30
CA PHE A 143 12.47 5.36 11.76
C PHE A 143 12.42 6.36 10.60
N ASN A 144 13.28 7.39 10.61
CA ASN A 144 13.36 8.36 9.51
C ASN A 144 13.62 7.67 8.15
N HIS A 145 14.51 6.67 8.12
CA HIS A 145 14.93 5.98 6.89
C HIS A 145 13.89 5.01 6.33
N VAL A 146 12.72 4.87 6.97
CA VAL A 146 11.61 4.07 6.43
C VAL A 146 10.98 4.74 5.21
N ALA A 147 10.92 6.07 5.16
CA ALA A 147 10.38 6.79 4.01
C ALA A 147 11.29 7.91 3.49
N THR A 148 12.30 8.35 4.25
CA THR A 148 13.29 9.31 3.76
C THR A 148 14.52 8.60 3.21
N PRO A 149 15.20 9.17 2.19
CA PRO A 149 16.42 8.61 1.66
C PRO A 149 17.51 8.47 2.74
N TYR A 150 18.41 7.51 2.53
CA TYR A 150 19.57 7.29 3.40
C TYR A 150 20.49 8.53 3.45
N PRO A 151 21.26 8.70 4.54
CA PRO A 151 22.11 9.86 4.72
C PRO A 151 23.26 9.89 3.71
N GLU A 152 23.89 11.06 3.60
CA GLU A 152 24.86 11.41 2.55
C GLU A 152 25.99 10.38 2.36
N GLY A 153 26.32 10.06 1.10
CA GLY A 153 27.52 9.29 0.73
C GLY A 153 27.26 7.90 0.12
N GLN A 154 28.24 6.98 0.24
CA GLN A 154 28.23 5.69 -0.48
C GLN A 154 27.00 4.80 -0.22
N TYR A 155 26.37 4.93 0.96
CA TYR A 155 25.14 4.19 1.28
C TYR A 155 23.96 4.61 0.41
N PHE A 156 23.90 5.88 0.01
CA PHE A 156 22.87 6.38 -0.89
C PHE A 156 22.94 5.69 -2.26
N ASP A 157 24.13 5.59 -2.85
CA ASP A 157 24.33 4.96 -4.16
C ASP A 157 23.85 3.49 -4.17
N VAL A 158 24.29 2.70 -3.17
CA VAL A 158 23.86 1.30 -3.03
C VAL A 158 22.34 1.20 -2.83
N ALA A 159 21.78 1.98 -1.91
CA ALA A 159 20.37 1.95 -1.62
C ALA A 159 19.53 2.42 -2.83
N TYR A 160 20.03 3.37 -3.63
CA TYR A 160 19.36 3.86 -4.82
C TYR A 160 19.20 2.72 -5.84
N TRP A 161 20.27 1.99 -6.15
CA TRP A 161 20.21 0.88 -7.10
C TRP A 161 19.34 -0.27 -6.60
N VAL A 162 19.38 -0.57 -5.30
CA VAL A 162 18.48 -1.56 -4.70
C VAL A 162 17.02 -1.12 -4.86
N MET A 163 16.70 0.13 -4.52
CA MET A 163 15.32 0.66 -4.65
C MET A 163 14.88 0.75 -6.11
N PHE A 164 15.78 1.03 -7.04
CA PHE A 164 15.51 1.00 -8.48
C PHE A 164 15.09 -0.41 -8.92
N VAL A 165 15.84 -1.46 -8.55
CA VAL A 165 15.47 -2.86 -8.86
C VAL A 165 14.14 -3.22 -8.20
N VAL A 166 13.95 -2.82 -6.94
CA VAL A 166 12.70 -3.03 -6.19
C VAL A 166 11.50 -2.35 -6.86
N ALA A 167 11.69 -1.20 -7.53
CA ALA A 167 10.62 -0.55 -8.30
C ALA A 167 10.06 -1.44 -9.41
N PHE A 168 10.86 -2.35 -9.98
CA PHE A 168 10.39 -3.31 -10.99
C PHE A 168 9.82 -4.59 -10.37
N SER A 169 10.03 -4.83 -9.08
CA SER A 169 9.60 -6.08 -8.42
C SER A 169 8.10 -6.39 -8.53
N PRO A 170 7.15 -5.44 -8.41
CA PRO A 170 5.74 -5.77 -8.59
C PRO A 170 5.44 -6.22 -10.03
N TYR A 171 6.10 -5.61 -11.00
CA TYR A 171 5.93 -5.95 -12.42
C TYR A 171 6.53 -7.31 -12.75
N ILE A 172 7.76 -7.57 -12.27
CA ILE A 172 8.42 -8.88 -12.39
C ILE A 172 7.56 -9.96 -11.73
N PHE A 173 6.99 -9.68 -10.56
CA PHE A 173 6.11 -10.59 -9.85
C PHE A 173 4.86 -10.95 -10.68
N VAL A 174 4.17 -9.94 -11.22
CA VAL A 174 2.98 -10.15 -12.07
C VAL A 174 3.31 -10.95 -13.33
N ILE A 175 4.42 -10.63 -14.01
CA ILE A 175 4.86 -11.37 -15.19
C ILE A 175 5.23 -12.81 -14.82
N ALA A 176 5.98 -13.02 -13.75
CA ALA A 176 6.38 -14.35 -13.30
C ALA A 176 5.15 -15.23 -13.03
N ILE A 177 4.13 -14.69 -12.38
CA ILE A 177 2.86 -15.40 -12.16
C ILE A 177 2.18 -15.73 -13.48
N ARG A 178 2.09 -14.79 -14.43
CA ARG A 178 1.50 -15.05 -15.75
C ARG A 178 2.23 -16.15 -16.51
N ILE A 179 3.57 -16.15 -16.47
CA ILE A 179 4.40 -17.19 -17.09
C ILE A 179 4.17 -18.54 -16.41
N LEU A 180 4.12 -18.57 -15.07
CA LEU A 180 3.85 -19.80 -14.33
C LEU A 180 2.48 -20.39 -14.67
N ILE A 181 1.43 -19.54 -14.74
CA ILE A 181 0.08 -19.95 -15.14
C ILE A 181 0.10 -20.51 -16.57
N TYR A 182 0.77 -19.81 -17.49
CA TYR A 182 0.89 -20.24 -18.88
C TYR A 182 1.60 -21.60 -19.01
N MET A 183 2.74 -21.77 -18.33
CA MET A 183 3.48 -23.04 -18.31
C MET A 183 2.67 -24.17 -17.68
N TYR A 184 1.89 -23.89 -16.64
CA TYR A 184 1.03 -24.87 -15.99
C TYR A 184 -0.15 -25.26 -16.91
N GLY A 185 -0.75 -24.30 -17.59
CA GLY A 185 -1.82 -24.54 -18.58
C GLY A 185 -1.38 -25.41 -19.74
N ILE A 186 -0.15 -25.23 -20.25
CA ILE A 186 0.40 -26.11 -21.30
C ILE A 186 0.52 -27.56 -20.81
N LYS A 187 0.93 -27.78 -19.55
CA LYS A 187 1.19 -29.14 -19.04
C LYS A 187 -0.05 -29.89 -18.57
N ARG A 188 -1.05 -29.19 -18.01
CA ARG A 188 -2.20 -29.82 -17.33
C ARG A 188 -3.56 -29.44 -17.92
N GLY A 189 -3.58 -28.66 -19.01
CA GLY A 189 -4.80 -28.15 -19.61
C GLY A 189 -5.27 -26.83 -18.99
N ALA A 190 -6.10 -26.11 -19.73
CA ALA A 190 -6.58 -24.78 -19.36
C ALA A 190 -7.44 -24.80 -18.08
N ASP A 191 -8.28 -25.81 -17.91
CA ASP A 191 -9.21 -25.92 -16.77
C ASP A 191 -8.46 -26.11 -15.45
N SER A 192 -7.39 -26.91 -15.47
CA SER A 192 -6.54 -27.08 -14.28
C SER A 192 -5.81 -25.78 -13.92
N ALA A 193 -5.36 -25.01 -14.92
CA ALA A 193 -4.73 -23.72 -14.69
C ALA A 193 -5.70 -22.70 -14.11
N ALA A 194 -6.93 -22.63 -14.65
CA ALA A 194 -7.99 -21.77 -14.14
C ALA A 194 -8.28 -22.06 -12.66
N GLY A 195 -8.43 -23.34 -12.29
CA GLY A 195 -8.67 -23.73 -10.90
C GLY A 195 -7.50 -23.40 -9.94
N VAL A 196 -6.26 -23.43 -10.42
CA VAL A 196 -5.10 -22.98 -9.63
C VAL A 196 -5.11 -21.46 -9.48
N VAL A 197 -5.40 -20.71 -10.55
CA VAL A 197 -5.51 -19.25 -10.48
C VAL A 197 -6.58 -18.86 -9.49
N GLU A 198 -7.80 -19.37 -9.64
CA GLU A 198 -8.92 -19.08 -8.73
C GLU A 198 -8.57 -19.34 -7.27
N ARG A 199 -7.87 -20.44 -6.98
CA ARG A 199 -7.46 -20.79 -5.61
C ARG A 199 -6.42 -19.86 -5.00
N TYR A 200 -5.47 -19.35 -5.79
CA TYR A 200 -4.33 -18.56 -5.28
C TYR A 200 -4.39 -17.07 -5.59
N GLN A 201 -5.33 -16.66 -6.43
CA GLN A 201 -5.50 -15.27 -6.88
C GLN A 201 -5.58 -14.31 -5.70
N ASP A 202 -6.34 -14.64 -4.67
CA ASP A 202 -6.53 -13.79 -3.50
C ASP A 202 -5.23 -13.59 -2.71
N ASN A 203 -4.47 -14.65 -2.50
CA ASN A 203 -3.19 -14.59 -1.80
C ASN A 203 -2.15 -13.80 -2.61
N ILE A 204 -2.11 -14.02 -3.92
CA ILE A 204 -1.22 -13.31 -4.85
C ILE A 204 -1.50 -11.81 -4.82
N TYR A 205 -2.76 -11.40 -4.95
CA TYR A 205 -3.14 -10.00 -4.92
C TYR A 205 -2.94 -9.37 -3.54
N SER A 206 -3.14 -10.13 -2.45
CA SER A 206 -2.85 -9.66 -1.09
C SER A 206 -1.37 -9.35 -0.90
N VAL A 207 -0.48 -10.23 -1.38
CA VAL A 207 0.97 -10.03 -1.35
C VAL A 207 1.38 -8.83 -2.22
N LEU A 208 0.83 -8.74 -3.43
CA LEU A 208 1.09 -7.62 -4.34
C LEU A 208 0.66 -6.28 -3.72
N TRP A 209 -0.54 -6.23 -3.12
CA TRP A 209 -1.04 -5.04 -2.43
C TRP A 209 -0.11 -4.61 -1.30
N PHE A 210 0.32 -5.58 -0.47
CA PHE A 210 1.21 -5.31 0.65
C PHE A 210 2.57 -4.81 0.19
N LEU A 211 3.15 -5.46 -0.82
CA LEU A 211 4.42 -5.08 -1.41
C LEU A 211 4.34 -3.65 -1.95
N VAL A 212 3.31 -3.34 -2.73
CA VAL A 212 3.10 -2.00 -3.27
C VAL A 212 2.92 -0.98 -2.14
N ASN A 213 2.02 -1.22 -1.18
CA ASN A 213 1.78 -0.28 -0.09
C ASN A 213 3.03 -0.05 0.80
N THR A 214 3.85 -1.09 1.01
CA THR A 214 5.07 -1.03 1.83
C THR A 214 6.24 -0.36 1.12
N LEU A 215 6.37 -0.57 -0.19
CA LEU A 215 7.53 -0.10 -0.96
C LEU A 215 7.26 1.22 -1.69
N TYR A 216 5.99 1.63 -1.80
CA TYR A 216 5.60 2.84 -2.52
C TYR A 216 6.37 4.07 -2.06
N PHE A 217 6.33 4.36 -0.75
CA PHE A 217 6.97 5.55 -0.21
C PHE A 217 8.50 5.53 -0.37
N PRO A 218 9.22 4.48 0.12
CA PRO A 218 10.67 4.43 0.00
C PRO A 218 11.17 4.45 -1.45
N VAL A 219 10.50 3.75 -2.38
CA VAL A 219 10.91 3.75 -3.79
C VAL A 219 10.75 5.14 -4.40
N ILE A 220 9.59 5.77 -4.25
CA ILE A 220 9.33 7.10 -4.82
C ILE A 220 10.30 8.14 -4.25
N THR A 221 10.50 8.17 -2.94
CA THR A 221 11.40 9.17 -2.32
C THR A 221 12.85 8.93 -2.70
N MET A 222 13.29 7.68 -2.81
CA MET A 222 14.64 7.37 -3.26
C MET A 222 14.88 7.76 -4.72
N MET A 223 13.91 7.49 -5.60
CA MET A 223 13.99 7.89 -7.01
C MET A 223 14.03 9.42 -7.15
N ILE A 224 13.24 10.16 -6.37
CA ILE A 224 13.26 11.63 -6.36
C ILE A 224 14.55 12.16 -5.71
N ALA A 225 15.11 11.47 -4.71
CA ALA A 225 16.36 11.88 -4.09
C ALA A 225 17.53 11.83 -5.09
N GLY A 226 17.48 10.89 -6.04
CA GLY A 226 18.44 10.79 -7.15
C GLY A 226 18.34 11.92 -8.18
N THR A 227 17.37 12.84 -8.07
CA THR A 227 17.23 14.00 -8.96
C THR A 227 17.46 15.34 -8.26
N ASN A 228 17.59 15.35 -6.92
CA ASN A 228 17.66 16.60 -6.16
C ASN A 228 19.08 17.16 -6.13
N CYS A 229 19.28 18.28 -6.82
CA CYS A 229 20.57 18.91 -7.03
C CYS A 229 20.69 20.29 -6.39
N THR A 230 21.88 20.58 -5.88
CA THR A 230 22.23 21.92 -5.42
C THR A 230 23.03 22.70 -6.43
N PHE A 231 22.38 23.73 -6.99
CA PHE A 231 23.04 24.82 -7.70
C PHE A 231 23.33 25.90 -6.64
N SER A 232 24.59 26.01 -6.21
CA SER A 232 25.04 27.05 -5.28
C SER A 232 25.19 28.38 -6.01
N ASN A 233 24.75 29.48 -5.39
CA ASN A 233 24.90 30.85 -5.92
C ASN A 233 26.27 31.48 -5.58
N SER A 234 27.18 30.74 -4.94
CA SER A 234 28.56 31.18 -4.81
C SER A 234 29.15 31.20 -6.22
N GLY A 235 29.29 32.40 -6.79
CA GLY A 235 29.75 32.60 -8.16
C GLY A 235 31.10 31.93 -8.48
N PRO A 236 31.66 32.19 -9.67
CA PRO A 236 32.89 31.53 -10.17
C PRO A 236 34.15 31.71 -9.31
N ILE A 237 34.05 32.41 -8.18
CA ILE A 237 35.13 32.72 -7.24
C ILE A 237 35.39 31.55 -6.28
N ASP A 238 34.37 30.77 -5.89
CA ASP A 238 34.55 29.56 -5.04
C ASP A 238 34.52 28.23 -5.81
N GLY A 239 34.22 28.27 -7.12
CA GLY A 239 34.44 27.14 -8.05
C GLY A 239 33.73 25.82 -7.72
N SER A 240 32.81 25.77 -6.76
CA SER A 240 32.14 24.52 -6.39
C SER A 240 31.14 24.12 -7.47
N GLU A 241 31.42 23.00 -8.13
CA GLU A 241 30.50 22.40 -9.10
C GLU A 241 29.18 22.04 -8.42
N PRO A 242 28.02 22.11 -9.13
CA PRO A 242 26.76 21.70 -8.54
C PRO A 242 26.81 20.21 -8.20
N THR A 243 26.41 19.85 -6.99
CA THR A 243 26.46 18.45 -6.52
C THR A 243 25.08 17.94 -6.14
N LEU A 244 24.90 16.62 -6.21
CA LEU A 244 23.70 15.96 -5.73
C LEU A 244 23.58 16.13 -4.22
N ASP A 245 22.38 16.45 -3.73
CA ASP A 245 22.14 16.71 -2.31
C ASP A 245 22.37 15.46 -1.44
N ALA A 246 22.13 14.28 -2.01
CA ALA A 246 22.30 13.01 -1.34
C ALA A 246 23.74 12.49 -1.39
N ASP A 247 24.58 12.98 -2.30
CA ASP A 247 26.00 12.62 -2.36
C ASP A 247 26.80 13.71 -3.07
N LYS A 248 27.59 14.45 -2.29
CA LYS A 248 28.42 15.56 -2.79
C LYS A 248 29.54 15.11 -3.74
N SER A 249 29.86 13.81 -3.78
CA SER A 249 30.84 13.28 -4.74
C SER A 249 30.30 13.21 -6.17
N ILE A 250 28.99 13.40 -6.35
CA ILE A 250 28.31 13.24 -7.62
C ILE A 250 27.96 14.62 -8.20
N VAL A 251 28.62 14.96 -9.30
CA VAL A 251 28.41 16.23 -10.03
C VAL A 251 27.07 16.20 -10.77
N CYS A 252 26.29 17.26 -10.61
CA CYS A 252 24.96 17.37 -11.19
C CYS A 252 24.99 17.48 -12.72
N LEU A 253 24.00 16.86 -13.37
CA LEU A 253 23.82 16.84 -14.83
C LEU A 253 25.06 16.35 -15.60
N GLN A 254 25.93 15.56 -14.98
CA GLN A 254 27.14 15.01 -15.60
C GLN A 254 27.42 13.57 -15.13
N GLY A 255 28.14 12.81 -15.95
CA GLY A 255 28.66 11.48 -15.62
C GLY A 255 27.60 10.54 -15.02
N ARG A 256 27.86 10.10 -13.78
CA ARG A 256 27.01 9.13 -13.06
C ARG A 256 25.61 9.65 -12.77
N HIS A 257 25.43 10.96 -12.56
CA HIS A 257 24.11 11.50 -12.26
C HIS A 257 23.13 11.32 -13.42
N ILE A 258 23.60 11.36 -14.68
CA ILE A 258 22.75 11.13 -15.85
C ILE A 258 22.11 9.73 -15.78
N ALA A 259 22.86 8.72 -15.33
CA ALA A 259 22.32 7.38 -15.15
C ALA A 259 21.20 7.36 -14.11
N PHE A 260 21.37 8.06 -12.98
CA PHE A 260 20.29 8.20 -12.00
C PHE A 260 19.08 8.91 -12.58
N LEU A 261 19.25 10.01 -13.31
CA LEU A 261 18.11 10.72 -13.93
C LEU A 261 17.31 9.82 -14.87
N VAL A 262 17.99 9.12 -15.79
CA VAL A 262 17.33 8.22 -16.75
C VAL A 262 16.62 7.08 -16.01
N CYS A 263 17.29 6.44 -15.05
CA CYS A 263 16.71 5.38 -14.24
C CYS A 263 15.50 5.86 -13.43
N THR A 264 15.56 7.05 -12.81
CA THR A 264 14.44 7.65 -12.09
C THR A 264 13.27 7.89 -13.03
N MET A 265 13.48 8.45 -14.23
CA MET A 265 12.37 8.69 -15.17
C MET A 265 11.69 7.39 -15.57
N VAL A 266 12.47 6.37 -15.93
CA VAL A 266 11.95 5.05 -16.31
C VAL A 266 11.20 4.40 -15.13
N ALA A 267 11.79 4.44 -13.93
CA ALA A 267 11.16 3.89 -12.74
C ALA A 267 9.86 4.61 -12.42
N LEU A 268 9.80 5.95 -12.47
CA LEU A 268 8.57 6.70 -12.22
C LEU A 268 7.50 6.47 -13.30
N ILE A 269 7.86 6.38 -14.58
CA ILE A 269 6.89 6.08 -15.66
C ILE A 269 6.23 4.71 -15.46
N ILE A 270 6.99 3.72 -14.98
CA ILE A 270 6.51 2.34 -14.86
C ILE A 270 5.89 2.09 -13.48
N TYR A 271 6.64 2.36 -12.41
CA TYR A 271 6.27 2.01 -11.05
C TYR A 271 5.12 2.86 -10.52
N TYR A 272 5.14 4.17 -10.73
CA TYR A 272 4.14 5.06 -10.12
C TYR A 272 2.71 4.77 -10.60
N PRO A 273 2.45 4.64 -11.92
CA PRO A 273 1.15 4.17 -12.40
C PRO A 273 0.81 2.76 -11.92
N ALA A 274 1.74 1.80 -12.06
CA ALA A 274 1.49 0.41 -11.71
C ALA A 274 1.12 0.25 -10.23
N ALA A 275 1.85 0.92 -9.34
CA ALA A 275 1.58 0.94 -7.91
C ALA A 275 0.22 1.58 -7.59
N SER A 276 -0.12 2.70 -8.25
CA SER A 276 -1.40 3.39 -8.06
C SER A 276 -2.61 2.54 -8.47
N PHE A 277 -2.49 1.81 -9.59
CA PHE A 277 -3.54 0.89 -10.02
C PHE A 277 -3.60 -0.37 -9.16
N ALA A 278 -2.45 -1.00 -8.88
CA ALA A 278 -2.41 -2.19 -8.04
C ALA A 278 -3.05 -1.90 -6.67
N GLN A 279 -2.66 -0.79 -6.02
CA GLN A 279 -3.18 -0.43 -4.72
C GLN A 279 -4.69 -0.16 -4.73
N SER A 280 -5.27 0.37 -5.81
CA SER A 280 -6.71 0.65 -5.91
C SER A 280 -7.55 -0.57 -6.28
N GLN A 281 -7.01 -1.49 -7.07
CA GLN A 281 -7.76 -2.66 -7.59
C GLN A 281 -7.73 -3.86 -6.64
N THR A 282 -6.63 -4.10 -5.94
CA THR A 282 -6.47 -5.31 -5.11
C THR A 282 -7.17 -5.24 -3.75
N GLN A 283 -7.92 -4.18 -3.46
CA GLN A 283 -8.65 -3.98 -2.20
C GLN A 283 -10.01 -4.69 -2.16
N ASN A 284 -10.50 -5.21 -3.29
CA ASN A 284 -11.81 -5.87 -3.35
C ASN A 284 -11.82 -7.25 -2.68
N ILE A 285 -10.65 -7.79 -2.36
CA ILE A 285 -10.46 -9.18 -1.93
C ILE A 285 -10.46 -9.31 -0.39
N SER A 286 -10.06 -8.26 0.33
CA SER A 286 -10.13 -8.22 1.80
C SER A 286 -11.53 -7.88 2.30
N ASP A 287 -11.90 -8.33 3.50
CA ASP A 287 -13.08 -7.82 4.22
C ASP A 287 -12.83 -6.34 4.63
N ILE A 288 -11.56 -5.97 4.83
CA ILE A 288 -11.14 -4.58 5.03
C ILE A 288 -11.11 -3.87 3.68
N LYS A 289 -12.25 -3.30 3.31
CA LYS A 289 -12.49 -2.63 2.03
C LYS A 289 -12.39 -1.11 2.16
N PHE A 290 -11.69 -0.44 1.25
CA PHE A 290 -11.63 1.02 1.21
C PHE A 290 -12.22 1.57 -0.07
N LYS A 291 -12.86 2.74 0.03
CA LYS A 291 -13.35 3.53 -1.09
C LYS A 291 -12.16 3.92 -1.99
N PRO A 292 -12.07 3.42 -3.23
CA PRO A 292 -10.89 3.60 -4.07
C PRO A 292 -10.59 5.07 -4.35
N LYS A 293 -11.63 5.90 -4.47
CA LYS A 293 -11.48 7.34 -4.75
C LYS A 293 -10.69 8.03 -3.65
N VAL A 294 -10.98 7.67 -2.41
CA VAL A 294 -10.35 8.24 -1.23
C VAL A 294 -8.92 7.73 -1.11
N VAL A 295 -8.69 6.43 -1.32
CA VAL A 295 -7.34 5.85 -1.31
C VAL A 295 -6.46 6.44 -2.41
N PHE A 296 -7.00 6.64 -3.61
CA PHE A 296 -6.29 7.26 -4.70
C PHE A 296 -5.83 8.67 -4.33
N VAL A 297 -6.73 9.51 -3.81
CA VAL A 297 -6.37 10.87 -3.33
C VAL A 297 -5.31 10.82 -2.23
N MET A 298 -5.41 9.89 -1.29
CA MET A 298 -4.38 9.72 -0.25
C MET A 298 -3.03 9.31 -0.85
N LEU A 299 -3.02 8.41 -1.82
CA LEU A 299 -1.80 7.96 -2.50
C LEU A 299 -1.12 9.09 -3.26
N GLN A 300 -1.91 9.94 -3.92
CA GLN A 300 -1.40 11.14 -4.56
C GLN A 300 -0.84 12.14 -3.53
N GLY A 301 -1.51 12.32 -2.40
CA GLY A 301 -1.00 13.13 -1.29
C GLY A 301 0.33 12.60 -0.74
N LYS A 302 0.50 11.26 -0.68
CA LYS A 302 1.76 10.63 -0.26
C LYS A 302 2.88 10.93 -1.25
N PHE A 303 2.59 10.80 -2.55
CA PHE A 303 3.52 11.17 -3.61
C PHE A 303 3.97 12.64 -3.46
N LEU A 304 3.02 13.56 -3.28
CA LEU A 304 3.30 14.98 -3.08
C LEU A 304 4.15 15.24 -1.83
N MET A 305 3.80 14.59 -0.72
CA MET A 305 4.57 14.66 0.53
C MET A 305 6.01 14.21 0.31
N GLY A 306 6.22 13.04 -0.29
CA GLY A 306 7.55 12.53 -0.59
C GLY A 306 8.34 13.45 -1.52
N ALA A 307 7.73 13.92 -2.61
CA ALA A 307 8.36 14.80 -3.58
C ALA A 307 8.84 16.11 -2.93
N LEU A 308 7.96 16.79 -2.18
CA LEU A 308 8.29 18.05 -1.52
C LEU A 308 9.28 17.86 -0.37
N CYS A 309 9.10 16.84 0.47
CA CYS A 309 9.98 16.59 1.61
C CYS A 309 11.40 16.22 1.15
N VAL A 310 11.55 15.44 0.08
CA VAL A 310 12.87 15.12 -0.48
C VAL A 310 13.49 16.34 -1.17
N SER A 311 12.71 17.12 -1.93
CA SER A 311 13.21 18.30 -2.64
C SER A 311 13.70 19.39 -1.70
N PHE A 312 12.99 19.62 -0.59
CA PHE A 312 13.31 20.70 0.37
C PHE A 312 14.06 20.22 1.61
N GLY A 313 14.29 18.92 1.75
CA GLY A 313 14.85 18.26 2.94
C GLY A 313 16.27 18.68 3.33
N ASN A 314 16.97 19.46 2.49
CA ASN A 314 18.32 19.95 2.79
C ASN A 314 18.48 21.48 2.78
N LYS A 315 17.49 22.25 2.28
CA LYS A 315 17.67 23.69 2.02
C LYS A 315 16.63 24.62 2.59
N LYS A 316 15.37 24.20 2.61
CA LYS A 316 14.24 25.05 2.97
C LYS A 316 13.42 24.33 4.02
N TYR A 317 13.96 24.34 5.24
CA TYR A 317 13.34 23.70 6.40
C TYR A 317 11.90 24.17 6.61
N GLU A 318 11.59 25.45 6.39
CA GLU A 318 10.23 25.98 6.53
C GLU A 318 9.22 25.31 5.59
N VAL A 319 9.62 25.09 4.34
CA VAL A 319 8.78 24.43 3.33
C VAL A 319 8.60 22.96 3.67
N TYR A 320 9.66 22.29 4.12
CA TYR A 320 9.59 20.91 4.60
C TYR A 320 8.60 20.77 5.77
N LEU A 321 8.79 21.59 6.81
CA LEU A 321 7.96 21.57 8.03
C LEU A 321 6.50 21.89 7.72
N ALA A 322 6.25 22.94 6.93
CA ALA A 322 4.90 23.31 6.51
C ALA A 322 4.24 22.18 5.70
N THR A 323 4.98 21.53 4.80
CA THR A 323 4.49 20.40 3.99
C THR A 323 4.05 19.23 4.87
N VAL A 324 4.91 18.79 5.80
CA VAL A 324 4.62 17.64 6.66
C VAL A 324 3.39 17.90 7.53
N VAL A 325 3.27 19.09 8.12
CA VAL A 325 2.11 19.47 8.93
C VAL A 325 0.84 19.56 8.10
N CYS A 326 0.87 20.29 6.98
CA CYS A 326 -0.31 20.51 6.13
C CYS A 326 -0.84 19.21 5.52
N ILE A 327 0.03 18.33 5.02
CA ILE A 327 -0.40 17.07 4.41
C ILE A 327 -0.90 16.08 5.48
N ASN A 328 -0.25 16.00 6.64
CA ASN A 328 -0.74 15.13 7.73
C ASN A 328 -2.09 15.62 8.29
N PHE A 329 -2.29 16.93 8.39
CA PHE A 329 -3.60 17.51 8.71
C PHE A 329 -4.64 17.16 7.64
N PHE A 330 -4.28 17.30 6.36
CA PHE A 330 -5.15 16.94 5.25
C PHE A 330 -5.56 15.47 5.29
N PHE A 331 -4.63 14.54 5.55
CA PHE A 331 -4.94 13.12 5.70
C PHE A 331 -5.87 12.83 6.88
N LEU A 332 -5.66 13.49 8.02
CA LEU A 332 -6.53 13.38 9.18
C LEU A 332 -7.96 13.83 8.84
N VAL A 333 -8.12 15.02 8.25
CA VAL A 333 -9.42 15.57 7.85
C VAL A 333 -10.10 14.65 6.82
N LEU A 334 -9.36 14.20 5.82
CA LEU A 334 -9.87 13.33 4.77
C LEU A 334 -10.36 12.00 5.37
N ASN A 335 -9.65 11.40 6.33
CA ASN A 335 -10.09 10.19 7.00
C ASN A 335 -11.35 10.39 7.86
N ILE A 336 -11.43 11.52 8.59
CA ILE A 336 -12.60 11.86 9.43
C ILE A 336 -13.85 12.11 8.57
N VAL A 337 -13.71 12.89 7.49
CA VAL A 337 -14.84 13.35 6.66
C VAL A 337 -15.35 12.23 5.75
N PHE A 338 -14.45 11.53 5.05
CA PHE A 338 -14.87 10.57 4.02
C PHE A 338 -15.04 9.14 4.52
N GLN A 339 -14.42 8.82 5.68
CA GLN A 339 -14.44 7.48 6.28
C GLN A 339 -14.14 6.41 5.21
N PRO A 340 -12.88 6.31 4.76
CA PRO A 340 -12.52 5.55 3.57
C PRO A 340 -12.87 4.07 3.68
N CYS A 341 -12.79 3.46 4.86
CA CYS A 341 -13.11 2.05 5.06
C CYS A 341 -14.62 1.83 5.24
N LEU A 342 -15.14 0.69 4.79
CA LEU A 342 -16.52 0.29 5.13
C LEU A 342 -16.66 -0.07 6.63
N LEU A 343 -15.58 -0.56 7.25
CA LEU A 343 -15.56 -0.94 8.65
C LEU A 343 -15.32 0.28 9.57
N PRO A 344 -16.27 0.66 10.45
CA PRO A 344 -16.13 1.84 11.28
C PRO A 344 -14.97 1.77 12.28
N TRP A 345 -14.63 0.58 12.78
CA TRP A 345 -13.51 0.40 13.71
C TRP A 345 -12.15 0.62 13.03
N VAL A 346 -12.00 0.21 11.77
CA VAL A 346 -10.78 0.47 10.98
C VAL A 346 -10.61 1.96 10.73
N ASN A 347 -11.69 2.68 10.40
CA ASN A 347 -11.64 4.13 10.26
C ASN A 347 -11.22 4.83 11.56
N ARG A 348 -11.74 4.39 12.71
CA ARG A 348 -11.35 4.90 14.04
C ARG A 348 -9.86 4.68 14.30
N LEU A 349 -9.34 3.49 14.00
CA LEU A 349 -7.92 3.19 14.13
C LEU A 349 -7.06 4.09 13.23
N ARG A 350 -7.44 4.26 11.96
CA ARG A 350 -6.74 5.16 11.03
C ARG A 350 -6.77 6.62 11.51
N THR A 351 -7.89 7.07 12.10
CA THR A 351 -7.97 8.41 12.72
C THR A 351 -6.97 8.55 13.86
N ILE A 352 -6.80 7.52 14.70
CA ILE A 352 -5.75 7.51 15.73
C ILE A 352 -4.38 7.65 15.07
N PHE A 353 -4.04 6.81 14.10
CA PHE A 353 -2.75 6.87 13.41
C PHE A 353 -2.46 8.23 12.78
N PHE A 354 -3.40 8.81 12.02
CA PHE A 354 -3.20 10.14 11.45
C PHE A 354 -3.10 11.25 12.49
N SER A 355 -3.82 11.12 13.62
CA SER A 355 -3.69 12.07 14.74
C SER A 355 -2.30 11.98 15.38
N LEU A 356 -1.74 10.78 15.55
CA LEU A 356 -0.40 10.56 16.08
C LEU A 356 0.69 11.11 15.13
N SER A 357 0.55 10.87 13.81
CA SER A 357 1.45 11.42 12.80
C SER A 357 1.37 12.95 12.73
N PHE A 358 0.16 13.51 12.78
CA PHE A 358 -0.04 14.96 12.82
C PHE A 358 0.59 15.58 14.07
N TRP A 359 0.39 14.97 15.24
CA TRP A 359 1.04 15.42 16.47
C TRP A 359 2.57 15.36 16.37
N ALA A 360 3.12 14.27 15.84
CA ALA A 360 4.57 14.16 15.62
C ALA A 360 5.10 15.29 14.72
N SER A 361 4.31 15.72 13.74
CA SER A 361 4.64 16.84 12.85
C SER A 361 4.67 18.18 13.60
N ILE A 362 3.71 18.41 14.50
CA ILE A 362 3.68 19.59 15.37
C ILE A 362 4.90 19.58 16.30
N VAL A 363 5.21 18.43 16.91
CA VAL A 363 6.38 18.28 17.78
C VAL A 363 7.67 18.57 17.02
N LEU A 364 7.78 18.14 15.75
CA LEU A 364 8.92 18.50 14.91
C LEU A 364 9.04 20.02 14.72
N VAL A 365 7.93 20.73 14.44
CA VAL A 365 7.92 22.20 14.33
C VAL A 365 8.33 22.87 15.64
N ILE A 366 7.82 22.40 16.77
CA ILE A 366 8.17 22.93 18.10
C ILE A 366 9.65 22.67 18.40
N SER A 367 10.12 21.46 18.12
CA SER A 367 11.54 21.08 18.29
C SER A 367 12.44 21.97 17.44
N HIS A 368 12.09 22.18 16.18
CA HIS A 368 12.82 23.10 15.31
C HIS A 368 12.83 24.53 15.87
N GLY A 369 11.67 25.07 16.26
CA GLY A 369 11.58 26.44 16.79
C GLY A 369 12.31 26.68 18.11
N LEU A 370 12.46 25.65 18.95
CA LEU A 370 13.15 25.75 20.24
C LEU A 370 14.66 25.53 20.14
N TYR A 371 15.12 24.68 19.22
CA TYR A 371 16.51 24.19 19.22
C TYR A 371 17.31 24.59 17.99
N TYR A 372 16.68 25.07 16.92
CA TYR A 372 17.37 25.64 15.77
C TYR A 372 17.58 27.15 15.99
N PRO A 373 18.80 27.72 15.91
CA PRO A 373 20.05 27.20 15.33
C PRO A 373 21.16 26.86 16.34
N LEU A 374 20.84 26.55 17.61
CA LEU A 374 21.88 26.32 18.64
C LEU A 374 22.60 24.98 18.43
N LEU A 375 23.69 25.01 17.66
CA LEU A 375 24.48 23.84 17.30
C LEU A 375 25.55 23.46 18.33
N GLU A 376 25.77 24.25 19.38
CA GLU A 376 26.93 24.04 20.26
C GLU A 376 26.54 24.21 21.74
N GLY A 377 26.47 23.09 22.48
CA GLY A 377 26.46 23.09 23.94
C GLY A 377 25.46 22.14 24.59
N GLU A 378 25.94 20.92 24.87
CA GLU A 378 25.45 19.94 25.86
C GLU A 378 24.14 20.24 26.63
N SER A 379 23.00 20.22 25.95
CA SER A 379 21.74 19.97 26.65
C SER A 379 21.01 18.82 25.99
N LYS A 380 20.80 17.76 26.79
CA LYS A 380 20.02 16.59 26.42
C LYS A 380 18.63 17.05 26.02
N HIS A 381 18.38 17.22 24.72
CA HIS A 381 17.09 17.64 24.16
C HIS A 381 16.08 16.47 24.22
N ILE A 382 15.74 16.06 25.44
CA ILE A 382 14.77 14.99 25.73
C ILE A 382 13.33 15.55 25.66
N LEU A 383 13.16 16.87 25.71
CA LEU A 383 11.84 17.52 25.71
C LEU A 383 10.97 17.15 24.49
N PRO A 384 11.45 17.16 23.23
CA PRO A 384 10.65 16.73 22.08
C PRO A 384 10.17 15.28 22.21
N LEU A 385 11.01 14.39 22.76
CA LEU A 385 10.65 12.99 22.99
C LEU A 385 9.56 12.85 24.06
N ILE A 386 9.68 13.59 25.18
CA ILE A 386 8.65 13.60 26.22
C ILE A 386 7.33 14.17 25.66
N LEU A 387 7.39 15.28 24.93
CA LEU A 387 6.21 15.91 24.32
C LEU A 387 5.52 14.99 23.31
N LEU A 388 6.30 14.23 22.54
CA LEU A 388 5.81 13.21 21.62
C LEU A 388 5.07 12.09 22.38
N LEU A 389 5.73 11.45 23.36
CA LEU A 389 5.17 10.31 24.08
C LEU A 389 3.95 10.68 24.92
N VAL A 390 4.03 11.80 25.66
CA VAL A 390 2.91 12.31 26.47
C VAL A 390 1.75 12.72 25.57
N GLY A 391 2.02 13.43 24.47
CA GLY A 391 0.96 13.82 23.53
C GLY A 391 0.30 12.63 22.84
N TRP A 392 1.07 11.61 22.45
CA TRP A 392 0.53 10.34 21.95
C TRP A 392 -0.37 9.66 22.97
N ALA A 393 0.07 9.55 24.23
CA ALA A 393 -0.74 8.95 25.30
C ALA A 393 -2.06 9.71 25.52
N ILE A 394 -2.01 11.05 25.54
CA ILE A 394 -3.19 11.91 25.69
C ILE A 394 -4.15 11.74 24.50
N ILE A 395 -3.65 11.75 23.27
CA ILE A 395 -4.47 11.59 22.06
C ILE A 395 -5.15 10.22 22.05
N VAL A 396 -4.40 9.14 22.34
CA VAL A 396 -4.95 7.79 22.41
C VAL A 396 -6.01 7.70 23.50
N ALA A 397 -5.72 8.18 24.71
CA ALA A 397 -6.69 8.14 25.81
C ALA A 397 -7.97 8.94 25.47
N PHE A 398 -7.82 10.15 24.92
CA PHE A 398 -8.94 10.99 24.51
C PHE A 398 -9.79 10.32 23.44
N LEU A 399 -9.19 9.79 22.38
CA LEU A 399 -9.91 9.14 21.28
C LEU A 399 -10.58 7.84 21.73
N VAL A 400 -9.92 7.05 22.58
CA VAL A 400 -10.51 5.82 23.16
C VAL A 400 -11.72 6.16 24.02
N ILE A 401 -11.61 7.15 24.91
CA ILE A 401 -12.74 7.61 25.74
C ILE A 401 -13.87 8.17 24.88
N PHE A 402 -13.54 8.98 23.87
CA PHE A 402 -14.52 9.56 22.95
C PHE A 402 -15.29 8.48 22.18
N PHE A 403 -14.58 7.48 21.62
CA PHE A 403 -15.21 6.40 20.87
C PHE A 403 -15.99 5.42 21.76
N ALA A 404 -15.49 5.12 22.96
CA ALA A 404 -16.21 4.29 23.93
C ALA A 404 -17.46 5.01 24.48
N GLY A 405 -17.35 6.31 24.76
CA GLY A 405 -18.44 7.16 25.22
C GLY A 405 -19.54 7.30 24.16
N HIS A 406 -19.16 7.51 22.90
CA HIS A 406 -20.11 7.58 21.79
C HIS A 406 -20.90 6.27 21.61
N PHE A 407 -20.25 5.12 21.79
CA PHE A 407 -20.92 3.82 21.74
C PHE A 407 -21.97 3.68 22.86
N LYS A 408 -21.58 3.95 24.11
CA LYS A 408 -22.51 3.91 25.27
C LYS A 408 -23.66 4.91 25.17
N MET A 409 -23.38 6.13 24.68
CA MET A 409 -24.39 7.16 24.51
C MET A 409 -25.42 6.76 23.44
N ARG A 410 -24.96 6.11 22.35
CA ARG A 410 -25.84 5.57 21.31
C ARG A 410 -26.71 4.44 21.84
N GLU A 411 -26.16 3.51 22.63
CA GLU A 411 -26.95 2.45 23.27
C GLU A 411 -28.02 3.02 24.21
N PHE A 412 -27.65 3.99 25.06
CA PHE A 412 -28.59 4.65 25.96
C PHE A 412 -29.70 5.40 25.22
N LEU A 413 -29.37 6.09 24.12
CA LEU A 413 -30.36 6.75 23.28
C LEU A 413 -31.29 5.75 22.58
N MET A 414 -30.75 4.65 22.04
CA MET A 414 -31.55 3.59 21.42
C MET A 414 -32.50 2.94 22.44
N GLU A 415 -32.02 2.61 23.65
CA GLU A 415 -32.87 2.03 24.70
C GLU A 415 -34.01 2.99 25.07
N LYS A 416 -33.73 4.29 25.19
CA LYS A 416 -34.73 5.31 25.55
C LYS A 416 -35.75 5.57 24.44
N VAL A 417 -35.34 5.50 23.18
CA VAL A 417 -36.24 5.64 22.01
C VAL A 417 -37.10 4.39 21.84
N PHE A 418 -36.54 3.19 21.93
CA PHE A 418 -37.29 1.94 21.79
C PHE A 418 -38.22 1.65 22.97
N ARG A 419 -37.83 1.98 24.21
CA ARG A 419 -38.74 1.82 25.37
C ARG A 419 -39.94 2.77 25.35
N ARG A 420 -39.85 3.91 24.67
CA ARG A 420 -41.00 4.83 24.51
C ARG A 420 -42.01 4.42 23.43
N GLY A 421 -41.65 3.49 22.54
CA GLY A 421 -42.54 3.02 21.48
C GLY A 421 -43.40 1.80 21.83
N SER A 422 -43.21 1.18 22.99
CA SER A 422 -43.82 -0.13 23.31
C SER A 422 -44.74 -0.14 24.53
N SER A 423 -45.16 1.02 25.04
CA SER A 423 -45.88 1.11 26.33
C SER A 423 -47.37 1.47 26.27
N ASP A 424 -47.98 1.71 25.10
CA ASP A 424 -49.42 2.05 25.06
C ASP A 424 -50.13 1.37 23.88
N ASN A 425 -50.40 0.07 24.01
CA ASN A 425 -51.63 -0.53 23.49
C ASN A 425 -51.90 -1.89 24.14
N ASN A 426 -51.95 -1.93 25.47
CA ASN A 426 -52.58 -3.03 26.19
C ASN A 426 -54.02 -2.61 26.51
N ASN A 427 -54.83 -2.50 25.45
CA ASN A 427 -56.25 -2.21 25.58
C ASN A 427 -56.95 -3.52 25.98
N ASN A 428 -57.23 -3.61 27.28
CA ASN A 428 -58.18 -4.53 27.87
C ASN A 428 -59.46 -4.59 27.04
N ASN A 429 -59.81 -5.77 26.53
CA ASN A 429 -61.21 -6.14 26.32
C ASN A 429 -61.41 -7.61 26.70
N ASN A 430 -61.88 -7.78 27.94
CA ASN A 430 -62.61 -8.94 28.41
C ASN A 430 -63.94 -9.03 27.63
N ILE A 431 -64.14 -10.06 26.80
CA ILE A 431 -65.46 -10.61 26.53
C ILE A 431 -65.37 -12.13 26.64
N LYS A 432 -66.10 -12.64 27.64
CA LYS A 432 -66.32 -14.05 27.95
C LYS A 432 -67.74 -14.38 27.51
N SER A 433 -67.93 -15.27 26.52
CA SER A 433 -69.18 -16.02 26.37
C SER A 433 -68.96 -17.33 25.59
N GLU A 434 -69.38 -18.43 26.20
CA GLU A 434 -69.62 -19.73 25.56
C GLU A 434 -70.78 -19.66 24.55
N ARG A 435 -70.64 -20.36 23.42
CA ARG A 435 -71.56 -21.37 22.82
C ARG A 435 -71.62 -21.33 21.28
N GLU A 436 -71.35 -22.52 20.74
CA GLU A 436 -72.06 -23.25 19.67
C GLU A 436 -72.23 -22.68 18.25
N MET A 437 -71.77 -23.54 17.33
CA MET A 437 -72.34 -23.98 16.05
C MET A 437 -72.17 -23.18 14.74
N GLU A 438 -71.81 -23.99 13.72
CA GLU A 438 -71.99 -23.85 12.26
C GLU A 438 -71.21 -22.73 11.54
N GLU A 439 -70.85 -22.81 10.26
CA GLU A 439 -70.51 -23.82 9.25
C GLU A 439 -70.08 -22.96 8.02
N VAL A 440 -69.40 -23.53 7.02
CA VAL A 440 -69.32 -23.04 5.63
C VAL A 440 -68.23 -22.02 5.22
N SER A 441 -67.18 -22.59 4.62
CA SER A 441 -66.54 -22.30 3.32
C SER A 441 -65.81 -20.97 3.02
N ASN A 442 -64.52 -21.09 2.65
CA ASN A 442 -63.93 -20.80 1.32
C ASN A 442 -62.46 -20.35 1.49
N GLN A 443 -61.48 -21.18 1.14
CA GLN A 443 -60.90 -21.44 -0.19
C GLN A 443 -59.74 -20.48 -0.54
N SER A 444 -58.64 -21.10 -0.99
CA SER A 444 -57.41 -20.58 -1.62
C SER A 444 -56.33 -20.00 -0.67
N SER A 445 -55.18 -20.62 -0.39
CA SER A 445 -54.11 -21.27 -1.18
C SER A 445 -52.98 -20.33 -1.63
N SER A 446 -51.93 -20.21 -0.82
CA SER A 446 -50.54 -20.45 -1.28
C SER A 446 -49.53 -20.45 -0.11
N PRO A 447 -48.42 -21.20 -0.23
CA PRO A 447 -47.81 -21.91 0.89
C PRO A 447 -46.51 -21.29 1.40
N ARG A 448 -46.35 -21.30 2.72
CA ARG A 448 -45.09 -21.05 3.42
C ARG A 448 -44.35 -22.38 3.58
N LYS A 449 -43.16 -22.49 2.97
CA LYS A 449 -42.25 -23.64 3.10
C LYS A 449 -41.92 -23.90 4.58
N SER A 450 -42.39 -25.01 5.12
CA SER A 450 -41.91 -25.58 6.38
C SER A 450 -40.92 -26.71 6.07
N TYR A 451 -39.72 -26.62 6.64
CA TYR A 451 -38.75 -27.70 6.66
C TYR A 451 -39.24 -28.81 7.60
N ILE A 452 -39.53 -29.99 7.05
CA ILE A 452 -39.71 -31.23 7.82
C ILE A 452 -38.36 -31.94 7.85
N SER A 453 -37.74 -31.95 9.02
CA SER A 453 -36.64 -32.86 9.37
C SER A 453 -37.23 -34.25 9.60
N ASN A 454 -37.11 -35.13 8.60
CA ASN A 454 -37.48 -36.53 8.74
C ASN A 454 -36.24 -37.36 9.10
N ASN A 455 -36.29 -37.87 10.32
CA ASN A 455 -35.38 -38.81 10.93
C ASN A 455 -35.77 -40.22 10.46
N ASN A 456 -34.86 -40.98 9.85
CA ASN A 456 -35.07 -42.41 9.63
C ASN A 456 -33.76 -43.19 9.81
N ASN A 457 -33.70 -43.88 10.94
CA ASN A 457 -32.89 -45.06 11.18
C ASN A 457 -33.26 -46.17 10.19
N ASN A 458 -32.28 -46.87 9.65
CA ASN A 458 -32.38 -48.32 9.45
C ASN A 458 -31.00 -48.98 9.43
N ASN A 459 -30.85 -49.92 10.36
CA ASN A 459 -29.85 -50.97 10.41
C ASN A 459 -29.94 -51.88 9.18
N THR A 460 -28.81 -52.31 8.62
CA THR A 460 -28.65 -53.72 8.24
C THR A 460 -27.19 -54.15 8.27
N GLN A 461 -26.97 -55.30 8.91
CA GLN A 461 -25.72 -55.98 9.18
C GLN A 461 -25.36 -56.98 8.06
N ILE A 462 -24.05 -57.17 7.90
CA ILE A 462 -23.32 -58.43 7.58
C ILE A 462 -23.49 -59.03 6.17
N SER A 463 -22.37 -59.10 5.44
CA SER A 463 -21.83 -60.38 4.92
C SER A 463 -20.34 -60.25 4.55
N ASN A 464 -19.59 -61.23 5.05
CA ASN A 464 -18.16 -61.52 4.85
C ASN A 464 -17.74 -61.63 3.38
N ASN A 465 -16.47 -61.28 3.07
CA ASN A 465 -15.55 -62.30 2.57
C ASN A 465 -14.07 -61.93 2.76
N ASN A 466 -13.34 -62.89 3.34
CA ASN A 466 -11.89 -62.97 3.43
C ASN A 466 -11.27 -63.19 2.04
N ASN A 467 -10.08 -62.65 1.80
CA ASN A 467 -8.95 -63.51 1.44
C ASN A 467 -7.59 -62.86 1.72
N ASN A 468 -6.86 -63.53 2.59
CA ASN A 468 -5.42 -63.46 2.83
C ASN A 468 -4.61 -63.78 1.56
N ASN A 469 -3.42 -63.21 1.39
CA ASN A 469 -2.15 -63.86 1.79
C ASN A 469 -0.92 -63.13 1.20
N ASN A 470 0.06 -62.88 2.09
CA ASN A 470 1.50 -63.12 1.97
C ASN A 470 2.32 -62.40 0.85
N THR A 471 3.55 -61.94 1.05
CA THR A 471 4.63 -62.45 1.93
C THR A 471 5.78 -61.43 2.08
N ASN A 472 6.34 -61.38 3.30
CA ASN A 472 7.73 -61.18 3.75
C ASN A 472 8.88 -60.81 2.78
N SER A 473 9.75 -59.88 3.20
CA SER A 473 11.04 -60.14 3.92
C SER A 473 11.80 -58.80 4.08
N ASN A 474 12.07 -58.28 5.27
CA ASN A 474 13.17 -58.54 6.23
C ASN A 474 14.62 -58.39 5.72
N ASN A 475 15.39 -57.65 6.55
CA ASN A 475 16.85 -57.54 6.71
C ASN A 475 17.62 -56.67 5.69
N SER A 476 18.68 -55.93 6.04
CA SER A 476 19.36 -55.59 7.33
C SER A 476 20.51 -54.62 6.99
N ASP A 477 20.79 -53.69 7.90
CA ASP A 477 22.11 -53.21 8.35
C ASP A 477 23.21 -52.68 7.39
N ILE A 478 23.61 -51.42 7.69
CA ILE A 478 24.98 -50.90 7.97
C ILE A 478 26.05 -50.90 6.86
N GLU A 479 26.44 -49.68 6.43
CA GLU A 479 27.82 -49.13 6.31
C GLU A 479 27.69 -47.67 5.81
N SER A 480 27.97 -46.62 6.57
CA SER A 480 29.25 -46.03 6.99
C SER A 480 30.13 -45.44 5.86
N ALA A 481 30.54 -44.17 6.09
CA ALA A 481 31.62 -43.40 5.47
C ALA A 481 31.39 -42.75 4.08
N ALA A 482 31.31 -41.41 4.07
CA ALA A 482 32.26 -40.53 3.38
C ALA A 482 31.87 -39.06 3.56
N SER A 483 32.47 -38.43 4.56
CA SER A 483 32.63 -36.98 4.67
C SER A 483 33.62 -36.50 3.61
N THR A 484 33.29 -35.41 2.89
CA THR A 484 34.23 -34.73 1.98
C THR A 484 34.34 -33.26 2.39
N PRO A 485 35.54 -32.64 2.39
CA PRO A 485 35.85 -31.50 3.24
C PRO A 485 35.72 -30.13 2.55
N LEU A 486 35.55 -29.11 3.39
CA LEU A 486 35.73 -27.69 3.12
C LEU A 486 37.20 -27.35 2.78
N PRO A 487 37.48 -26.45 1.83
CA PRO A 487 38.79 -25.83 1.73
C PRO A 487 38.88 -24.58 2.62
N ASN A 488 39.78 -24.66 3.59
CA ASN A 488 40.41 -23.52 4.27
C ASN A 488 41.25 -22.73 3.26
N GLN A 489 41.03 -21.42 3.16
CA GLN A 489 42.06 -20.47 2.71
C GLN A 489 42.28 -19.42 3.80
N SER A 490 43.36 -19.64 4.53
CA SER A 490 44.06 -18.64 5.33
C SER A 490 44.81 -17.68 4.40
N MET A 491 44.50 -16.38 4.44
CA MET A 491 45.43 -15.34 4.01
C MET A 491 46.00 -14.64 5.23
N SER A 492 47.33 -14.69 5.27
CA SER A 492 48.25 -14.15 6.25
C SER A 492 48.26 -12.62 6.24
N VAL A 493 48.22 -12.07 7.45
CA VAL A 493 48.64 -10.72 7.81
C VAL A 493 50.16 -10.62 7.65
N SER A 494 50.65 -9.67 6.86
CA SER A 494 52.04 -9.23 6.88
C SER A 494 52.11 -7.74 7.16
N HIS A 495 52.60 -7.42 8.36
CA HIS A 495 53.06 -6.09 8.73
C HIS A 495 54.32 -5.71 7.93
N THR A 496 54.34 -4.51 7.36
CA THR A 496 55.58 -3.78 7.08
C THR A 496 55.44 -2.36 7.61
N ASN A 497 56.18 -2.09 8.68
CA ASN A 497 56.59 -0.77 9.12
C ASN A 497 57.54 -0.18 8.06
N SER A 498 57.35 1.09 7.70
CA SER A 498 58.43 1.95 7.22
C SER A 498 58.28 3.34 7.82
N THR A 499 59.17 3.60 8.75
CA THR A 499 59.56 4.89 9.32
C THR A 499 60.17 5.84 8.29
N LEU A 500 59.93 7.14 8.51
CA LEU A 500 60.77 8.33 8.28
C LEU A 500 61.44 8.58 6.91
N GLY A 501 61.23 9.82 6.43
CA GLY A 501 62.10 10.52 5.51
C GLY A 501 61.69 11.99 5.41
N GLU A 502 62.36 12.84 6.19
CA GLU A 502 62.38 14.30 6.05
C GLU A 502 62.98 14.70 4.69
N ASN A 503 62.35 15.67 4.02
CA ASN A 503 62.97 16.87 3.42
C ASN A 503 61.89 17.81 2.88
#